data_AF-A0A7V9BM33-F1
#
_entry.id   AF-A0A7V9BM33-F1
#
_cell.length_a   1.000
_cell.length_b   1.000
_cell.length_c   1.000
_cell.angle_alpha   90.00
_cell.angle_beta   90.00
_cell.angle_gamma   90.00
#
_symmetry.space_group_name_H-M   'P 1'
#
loop_
_entity.id
_entity.type
_entity.pdbx_description
1 polymer ?
#
loop_
_entity_poly.entity_id
_entity_poly.type
_entity_poly.pdbx_seq_one_letter_code
_entity_poly.pdbx_strand_id
1 'polypeptide(L)'
;MDGMQLDVAERTPPPELAPYIARYSGYSLRPLGSEPIRRREIPTGLVTVILTFEGKLTITDPGGSATFSSFVAGIDEHSVLTEYGELHGMQLDLPPLGAYRLFGLPMRELANTTIELDALDERPWSALITQLADAPGWEERFALLDETLLGWADEGPAPDPAVAWALRRLQHTGGLAPVGALAAEIGWSRRHFGARFHEQVGMGPKATASVLRFRHAVRLLGTEATISDVAAASGYADHSHLTREFRRLAGCTPSEYRLAGA
;
A
#
# COMPACT_ATOMS: atom_id res chain seq x y z
N MET A 1 2.69 -11.39 17.78
CA MET A 1 1.29 -11.77 17.55
C MET A 1 0.66 -12.37 18.81
N ASP A 2 0.90 -11.79 19.99
CA ASP A 2 0.19 -12.18 21.22
C ASP A 2 -0.85 -11.09 21.52
N GLY A 3 -2.11 -11.47 21.78
CA GLY A 3 -3.13 -10.53 22.24
C GLY A 3 -4.35 -10.29 21.32
N MET A 4 -4.55 -11.07 20.25
CA MET A 4 -5.66 -10.87 19.31
C MET A 4 -6.31 -12.19 18.92
N GLN A 5 -7.65 -12.23 18.88
CA GLN A 5 -8.38 -13.26 18.15
C GLN A 5 -8.55 -12.78 16.71
N LEU A 6 -8.04 -13.58 15.77
CA LEU A 6 -7.92 -13.26 14.36
C LEU A 6 -8.67 -14.31 13.54
N ASP A 7 -9.74 -13.90 12.87
CA ASP A 7 -10.30 -14.67 11.76
C ASP A 7 -10.00 -13.91 10.45
N VAL A 8 -9.31 -14.58 9.52
CA VAL A 8 -8.91 -13.99 8.25
C VAL A 8 -9.35 -14.93 7.14
N ALA A 9 -10.10 -14.38 6.19
CA ALA A 9 -10.41 -15.04 4.95
C ALA A 9 -9.55 -14.44 3.85
N GLU A 10 -8.81 -15.27 3.14
CA GLU A 10 -8.05 -14.85 1.96
C GLU A 10 -8.63 -15.52 0.72
N ARG A 11 -8.65 -14.78 -0.38
CA ARG A 11 -8.98 -15.30 -1.70
C ARG A 11 -7.92 -14.84 -2.68
N THR A 12 -7.69 -15.63 -3.73
CA THR A 12 -6.89 -15.18 -4.88
C THR A 12 -7.81 -14.38 -5.82
N PRO A 13 -7.41 -13.17 -6.28
CA PRO A 13 -8.17 -12.43 -7.29
C PRO A 13 -8.39 -13.29 -8.55
N PRO A 14 -9.56 -13.20 -9.21
CA PRO A 14 -9.76 -13.85 -10.49
C PRO A 14 -8.75 -13.34 -11.54
N PRO A 15 -8.42 -14.12 -12.58
CA PRO A 15 -7.39 -13.76 -13.58
C PRO A 15 -7.55 -12.35 -14.17
N GLU A 16 -8.78 -11.89 -14.32
CA GLU A 16 -9.16 -10.59 -14.84
C GLU A 16 -8.79 -9.43 -13.90
N LEU A 17 -8.78 -9.67 -12.58
CA LEU A 17 -8.41 -8.69 -11.54
C LEU A 17 -6.97 -8.84 -11.05
N ALA A 18 -6.32 -9.97 -11.30
CA ALA A 18 -4.95 -10.25 -10.87
C ALA A 18 -3.92 -9.15 -11.29
N PRO A 19 -4.05 -8.45 -12.43
CA PRO A 19 -3.17 -7.33 -12.76
C PRO A 19 -3.36 -6.08 -11.87
N TYR A 20 -4.53 -5.93 -11.24
CA TYR A 20 -4.96 -4.73 -10.54
C TYR A 20 -5.02 -4.87 -9.02
N ILE A 21 -5.04 -6.10 -8.50
CA ILE A 21 -5.15 -6.40 -7.07
C ILE A 21 -3.96 -7.27 -6.68
N ALA A 22 -3.14 -6.79 -5.75
CA ALA A 22 -2.03 -7.58 -5.21
C ALA A 22 -2.53 -8.58 -4.18
N ARG A 23 -3.49 -8.14 -3.34
CA ARG A 23 -4.12 -8.95 -2.31
C ARG A 23 -5.46 -8.34 -1.93
N TYR A 24 -6.40 -9.18 -1.52
CA TYR A 24 -7.59 -8.77 -0.77
C TYR A 24 -7.94 -9.83 0.27
N SER A 25 -8.43 -9.41 1.43
CA SER A 25 -8.70 -10.30 2.56
C SER A 25 -9.87 -9.78 3.39
N GLY A 26 -10.70 -10.68 3.87
CA GLY A 26 -11.64 -10.43 4.95
C GLY A 26 -10.94 -10.58 6.30
N TYR A 27 -11.33 -9.76 7.27
CA TYR A 27 -10.82 -9.84 8.63
C TYR A 27 -11.92 -9.64 9.66
N SER A 28 -11.82 -10.37 10.76
CA SER A 28 -12.52 -10.08 12.02
C SER A 28 -11.48 -10.10 13.14
N LEU A 29 -11.16 -8.90 13.63
CA LEU A 29 -10.14 -8.63 14.64
C LEU A 29 -10.82 -8.29 15.96
N ARG A 30 -10.59 -9.10 16.98
CA ARG A 30 -10.99 -8.78 18.36
C ARG A 30 -9.76 -8.75 19.27
N PRO A 31 -9.45 -7.62 19.91
CA PRO A 31 -8.43 -7.57 20.95
C PRO A 31 -8.78 -8.53 22.11
N LEU A 32 -7.80 -9.25 22.65
CA LEU A 32 -8.00 -10.12 23.82
C LEU A 32 -8.09 -9.31 25.14
N GLY A 33 -7.80 -8.00 25.10
CA GLY A 33 -7.86 -7.09 26.24
C GLY A 33 -8.70 -5.84 25.95
N SER A 34 -8.79 -4.95 26.94
CA SER A 34 -9.56 -3.70 26.84
C SER A 34 -8.81 -2.56 26.13
N GLU A 35 -7.50 -2.71 25.94
CA GLU A 35 -6.67 -1.71 25.27
C GLU A 35 -6.76 -1.87 23.75
N PRO A 36 -6.81 -0.76 22.99
CA PRO A 36 -6.78 -0.83 21.54
C PRO A 36 -5.45 -1.36 21.05
N ILE A 37 -5.49 -2.08 19.93
CA ILE A 37 -4.30 -2.56 19.24
C ILE A 37 -3.65 -1.37 18.54
N ARG A 38 -2.35 -1.18 18.80
CA ARG A 38 -1.52 -0.18 18.16
C ARG A 38 -0.49 -0.84 17.27
N ARG A 39 -0.44 -0.47 16.00
CA ARG A 39 0.50 -1.02 15.02
C ARG A 39 1.14 0.07 14.20
N ARG A 40 2.45 -0.06 14.01
CA ARG A 40 3.18 0.78 13.06
C ARG A 40 3.07 0.13 11.68
N GLU A 41 2.48 0.86 10.75
CA GLU A 41 2.45 0.48 9.34
C GLU A 41 3.59 1.20 8.60
N ILE A 42 4.31 0.45 7.76
CA ILE A 42 5.45 0.97 6.99
C ILE A 42 5.10 1.06 5.51
N PRO A 43 5.75 1.96 4.75
CA PRO A 43 5.54 2.10 3.31
C PRO A 43 5.64 0.77 2.53
N THR A 44 4.53 0.37 1.92
CA THR A 44 4.45 -0.85 1.10
C THR A 44 4.58 -0.59 -0.40
N GLY A 45 4.40 0.66 -0.83
CA GLY A 45 4.28 1.01 -2.25
C GLY A 45 3.00 0.48 -2.89
N LEU A 46 2.02 0.08 -2.08
CA LEU A 46 0.67 -0.29 -2.49
C LEU A 46 -0.30 0.78 -1.97
N VAL A 47 -1.43 0.93 -2.65
CA VAL A 47 -2.58 1.68 -2.18
C VAL A 47 -3.45 0.72 -1.37
N THR A 48 -3.74 1.06 -0.13
CA THR A 48 -4.52 0.21 0.77
C THR A 48 -5.95 0.74 0.87
N VAL A 49 -6.94 -0.11 0.66
CA VAL A 49 -8.36 0.21 0.85
C VAL A 49 -8.87 -0.61 2.02
N ILE A 50 -9.52 0.04 2.97
CA ILE A 50 -10.17 -0.58 4.12
C ILE A 50 -11.68 -0.37 4.01
N LEU A 51 -12.41 -1.48 3.92
CA LEU A 51 -13.87 -1.55 3.86
C LEU A 51 -14.37 -2.09 5.20
N THR A 52 -14.81 -1.21 6.10
CA THR A 52 -15.19 -1.59 7.46
C THR A 52 -16.70 -1.79 7.57
N PHE A 53 -17.10 -2.94 8.10
CA PHE A 53 -18.48 -3.27 8.45
C PHE A 53 -18.78 -2.87 9.89
N GLU A 54 -17.82 -3.09 10.79
CA GLU A 54 -17.93 -2.72 12.21
C GLU A 54 -16.59 -2.21 12.75
N GLY A 55 -16.66 -1.18 13.60
CA GLY A 55 -15.50 -0.56 14.24
C GLY A 55 -14.98 0.67 13.49
N LYS A 56 -13.86 1.21 13.99
CA LYS A 56 -13.16 2.37 13.41
C LYS A 56 -11.66 2.24 13.64
N LEU A 57 -10.89 2.85 12.76
CA LEU A 57 -9.44 2.84 12.82
C LEU A 57 -8.91 4.27 12.87
N THR A 58 -8.09 4.57 13.88
CA THR A 58 -7.41 5.86 14.01
C THR A 58 -6.03 5.77 13.39
N ILE A 59 -5.70 6.67 12.47
CA ILE A 59 -4.39 6.78 11.84
C ILE A 59 -3.72 8.04 12.36
N THR A 60 -2.49 7.89 12.82
CA THR A 60 -1.64 9.00 13.24
C THR A 60 -0.39 9.03 12.37
N ASP A 61 -0.18 10.16 11.70
CA ASP A 61 0.95 10.45 10.83
C ASP A 61 1.66 11.73 11.32
N PRO A 62 2.74 12.22 10.66
CA PRO A 62 3.40 13.47 11.04
C PRO A 62 2.53 14.73 10.93
N GLY A 63 1.45 14.68 10.14
CA GLY A 63 0.50 15.77 9.92
C GLY A 63 -0.65 15.83 10.93
N GLY A 64 -0.97 14.72 11.60
CA GLY A 64 -1.98 14.69 12.65
C GLY A 64 -2.54 13.30 12.94
N SER A 65 -3.68 13.28 13.62
CA SER A 65 -4.42 12.06 13.94
C SER A 65 -5.87 12.20 13.50
N ALA A 66 -6.40 11.19 12.81
CA ALA A 66 -7.76 11.15 12.33
C ALA A 66 -8.34 9.72 12.45
N THR A 67 -9.64 9.63 12.71
CA THR A 67 -10.36 8.36 12.84
C THR A 67 -11.23 8.13 11.62
N PHE A 68 -11.09 6.94 11.03
CA PHE A 68 -11.73 6.55 9.79
C PHE A 68 -12.68 5.39 9.99
N SER A 69 -13.74 5.37 9.18
CA SER A 69 -14.64 4.23 9.05
C SER A 69 -14.12 3.32 7.95
N SER A 70 -14.15 3.79 6.70
CA SER A 70 -13.68 3.05 5.53
C SER A 70 -12.92 3.99 4.62
N PHE A 71 -11.66 3.70 4.36
CA PHE A 71 -10.74 4.68 3.79
C PHE A 71 -9.86 4.07 2.70
N VAL A 72 -9.28 4.96 1.89
CA VAL A 72 -8.12 4.66 1.06
C VAL A 72 -6.90 5.37 1.64
N ALA A 73 -5.84 4.61 1.91
CA ALA A 73 -4.52 5.13 2.19
C ALA A 73 -3.68 4.99 0.92
N GLY A 74 -3.20 6.11 0.40
CA GLY A 74 -2.34 6.10 -0.78
C GLY A 74 -0.95 5.57 -0.47
N ILE A 75 -0.05 5.73 -1.43
CA ILE A 75 1.34 5.36 -1.22
C ILE A 75 2.06 6.43 -0.39
N ASP A 76 2.77 5.98 0.64
CA ASP A 76 3.42 6.86 1.61
C ASP A 76 4.94 6.81 1.55
N GLU A 77 5.55 7.90 1.99
CA GLU A 77 7.00 8.03 2.22
C GLU A 77 7.37 8.08 3.71
N HIS A 78 6.47 7.66 4.58
CA HIS A 78 6.64 7.62 6.03
C HIS A 78 5.77 6.53 6.65
N SER A 79 6.12 6.10 7.86
CA SER A 79 5.29 5.17 8.62
C SER A 79 4.16 5.90 9.31
N VAL A 80 3.03 5.21 9.47
CA VAL A 80 1.89 5.67 10.27
C VAL A 80 1.68 4.75 11.46
N LEU A 81 1.01 5.26 12.50
CA LEU A 81 0.53 4.47 13.61
C LEU A 81 -0.98 4.27 13.46
N THR A 82 -1.41 3.03 13.36
CA THR A 82 -2.83 2.65 13.38
C THR A 82 -3.21 2.22 14.79
N GLU A 83 -4.36 2.71 15.28
CA GLU A 83 -4.96 2.30 16.54
C GLU A 83 -6.40 1.85 16.28
N TYR A 84 -6.77 0.67 16.77
CA TYR A 84 -8.10 0.12 16.60
C TYR A 84 -8.51 -0.84 17.72
N GLY A 85 -9.82 -0.89 18.01
CA GLY A 85 -10.42 -1.86 18.92
C GLY A 85 -10.87 -3.11 18.16
N GLU A 86 -12.14 -3.48 18.30
CA GLU A 86 -12.76 -4.47 17.43
C GLU A 86 -12.93 -3.92 16.00
N LEU A 87 -12.56 -4.72 15.01
CA LEU A 87 -12.68 -4.39 13.59
C LEU A 87 -13.18 -5.59 12.80
N HIS A 88 -14.18 -5.38 11.96
CA HIS A 88 -14.67 -6.38 11.01
C HIS A 88 -14.84 -5.73 9.65
N GLY A 89 -14.25 -6.33 8.61
CA GLY A 89 -14.22 -5.71 7.29
C GLY A 89 -13.40 -6.47 6.26
N MET A 90 -13.07 -5.78 5.18
CA MET A 90 -12.19 -6.26 4.12
C MET A 90 -11.09 -5.25 3.83
N GLN A 91 -9.93 -5.75 3.44
CA GLN A 91 -8.80 -4.96 2.97
C GLN A 91 -8.49 -5.31 1.52
N LEU A 92 -8.15 -4.29 0.72
CA LEU A 92 -7.58 -4.46 -0.61
C LEU A 92 -6.21 -3.78 -0.64
N ASP A 93 -5.22 -4.48 -1.17
CA ASP A 93 -3.90 -3.93 -1.47
C ASP A 93 -3.74 -3.86 -2.99
N LEU A 94 -3.68 -2.64 -3.51
CA LEU A 94 -3.66 -2.37 -4.94
C LEU A 94 -2.26 -1.89 -5.36
N PRO A 95 -1.64 -2.49 -6.39
CA PRO A 95 -0.54 -1.85 -7.09
C PRO A 95 -1.00 -0.46 -7.58
N PRO A 96 -0.12 0.55 -7.63
CA PRO A 96 -0.53 1.91 -8.00
C PRO A 96 -1.25 2.02 -9.35
N LEU A 97 -0.83 1.22 -10.33
CA LEU A 97 -1.50 1.20 -11.64
C LEU A 97 -2.83 0.44 -11.64
N GLY A 98 -3.03 -0.46 -10.68
CA GLY A 98 -4.33 -1.07 -10.40
C GLY A 98 -5.28 -0.07 -9.78
N ALA A 99 -4.83 0.68 -8.77
CA ALA A 99 -5.61 1.78 -8.19
C ALA A 99 -5.92 2.87 -9.22
N TYR A 100 -4.96 3.24 -10.08
CA TYR A 100 -5.19 4.18 -11.18
C TYR A 100 -6.30 3.73 -12.13
N ARG A 101 -6.31 2.44 -12.49
CA ARG A 101 -7.37 1.84 -13.31
C ARG A 101 -8.70 1.84 -12.57
N LEU A 102 -8.73 1.35 -11.33
CA LEU A 102 -9.96 1.14 -10.56
C LEU A 102 -10.63 2.44 -10.12
N PHE A 103 -9.87 3.47 -9.75
CA PHE A 103 -10.42 4.74 -9.24
C PHE A 103 -10.52 5.82 -10.32
N GLY A 104 -9.82 5.69 -11.43
CA GLY A 104 -9.93 6.65 -12.54
C GLY A 104 -9.51 8.09 -12.22
N LEU A 105 -8.74 8.28 -11.15
CA LEU A 105 -8.21 9.58 -10.72
C LEU A 105 -6.67 9.59 -10.72
N PRO A 106 -6.02 10.76 -10.83
CA PRO A 106 -4.56 10.85 -10.72
C PRO A 106 -4.06 10.38 -9.36
N MET A 107 -3.20 9.36 -9.31
CA MET A 107 -2.67 8.78 -8.07
C MET A 107 -1.85 9.76 -7.21
N ARG A 108 -1.42 10.89 -7.79
CA ARG A 108 -0.77 11.98 -7.03
C ARG A 108 -1.70 12.61 -6.00
N GLU A 109 -3.02 12.48 -6.16
CA GLU A 109 -4.03 12.98 -5.22
C GLU A 109 -4.13 12.09 -3.97
N LEU A 110 -3.67 10.84 -4.06
CA LEU A 110 -3.63 9.90 -2.93
C LEU A 110 -2.28 9.86 -2.22
N ALA A 111 -1.20 10.30 -2.87
CA ALA A 111 0.15 10.15 -2.34
C ALA A 111 0.34 10.89 -0.99
N ASN A 112 0.82 10.19 0.03
CA ASN A 112 0.99 10.71 1.40
C ASN A 112 -0.31 11.20 2.04
N THR A 113 -1.45 10.60 1.68
CA THR A 113 -2.75 10.96 2.24
C THR A 113 -3.59 9.73 2.56
N THR A 114 -4.48 9.88 3.55
CA THR A 114 -5.57 8.95 3.80
C THR A 114 -6.90 9.69 3.68
N ILE A 115 -7.85 9.13 2.93
CA ILE A 115 -9.12 9.75 2.59
C ILE A 115 -10.25 8.77 2.91
N GLU A 116 -11.31 9.23 3.59
CA GLU A 116 -12.56 8.45 3.71
C GLU A 116 -13.12 8.16 2.30
N LEU A 117 -13.60 6.94 2.06
CA LEU A 117 -14.01 6.51 0.72
C LEU A 117 -15.17 7.34 0.15
N ASP A 118 -16.09 7.80 1.00
CA ASP A 118 -17.19 8.68 0.58
C ASP A 118 -16.73 10.07 0.10
N ALA A 119 -15.47 10.46 0.40
CA ALA A 119 -14.87 11.70 -0.06
C ALA A 119 -13.86 11.50 -1.21
N LEU A 120 -13.64 10.25 -1.65
CA LEU A 120 -12.64 9.91 -2.66
C LEU A 120 -13.10 10.31 -4.07
N ASP A 121 -14.27 9.83 -4.47
CA ASP A 121 -14.82 9.97 -5.81
C ASP A 121 -16.35 9.76 -5.80
N GLU A 122 -16.96 9.70 -6.99
CA GLU A 122 -18.42 9.53 -7.15
C GLU A 122 -18.87 8.05 -7.09
N ARG A 123 -17.97 7.10 -6.78
CA ARG A 123 -18.36 5.68 -6.73
C ARG A 123 -19.26 5.41 -5.54
N PRO A 124 -20.14 4.39 -5.63
CA PRO A 124 -21.11 4.09 -4.60
C PRO A 124 -20.49 3.31 -3.43
N TRP A 125 -19.41 3.82 -2.83
CA TRP A 125 -18.65 3.16 -1.76
C TRP A 125 -19.53 2.77 -0.57
N SER A 126 -20.36 3.69 -0.07
CA SER A 126 -21.25 3.40 1.06
C SER A 126 -22.23 2.26 0.73
N ALA A 127 -22.79 2.25 -0.48
CA ALA A 127 -23.71 1.18 -0.91
C ALA A 127 -22.99 -0.17 -1.06
N LEU A 128 -21.77 -0.17 -1.62
CA LEU A 128 -20.92 -1.36 -1.69
C LEU A 128 -20.64 -1.91 -0.29
N ILE A 129 -20.23 -1.05 0.65
CA ILE A 129 -19.91 -1.46 2.03
C ILE A 129 -21.16 -2.04 2.72
N THR A 130 -22.34 -1.42 2.55
CA THR A 130 -23.59 -1.97 3.08
C THR A 130 -23.91 -3.35 2.50
N GLN A 131 -23.80 -3.52 1.18
CA GLN A 131 -24.04 -4.82 0.54
C GLN A 131 -23.06 -5.91 1.00
N LEU A 132 -21.78 -5.55 1.18
CA LEU A 132 -20.76 -6.46 1.70
C LEU A 132 -21.04 -6.85 3.16
N ALA A 133 -21.49 -5.90 3.99
CA ALA A 133 -21.85 -6.17 5.39
C ALA A 133 -23.06 -7.11 5.49
N ASP A 134 -24.06 -6.93 4.63
CA ASP A 134 -25.29 -7.73 4.57
C ASP A 134 -25.11 -9.12 3.94
N ALA A 135 -24.01 -9.35 3.20
CA ALA A 135 -23.71 -10.63 2.59
C ALA A 135 -23.43 -11.73 3.64
N PRO A 136 -23.94 -12.96 3.44
CA PRO A 136 -24.01 -14.00 4.47
C PRO A 136 -22.66 -14.63 4.83
N GLY A 137 -21.64 -14.48 3.97
CA GLY A 137 -20.35 -15.13 4.14
C GLY A 137 -19.23 -14.48 3.33
N TRP A 138 -18.00 -14.92 3.57
CA TRP A 138 -16.82 -14.38 2.90
C TRP A 138 -16.81 -14.68 1.39
N GLU A 139 -17.32 -15.83 0.96
CA GLU A 139 -17.37 -16.21 -0.45
C GLU A 139 -18.25 -15.24 -1.24
N GLU A 140 -19.45 -14.93 -0.73
CA GLU A 140 -20.38 -13.99 -1.34
C GLU A 140 -19.82 -12.56 -1.33
N ARG A 141 -19.16 -12.16 -0.24
CA ARG A 141 -18.48 -10.85 -0.15
C ARG A 141 -17.39 -10.70 -1.21
N PHE A 142 -16.54 -11.70 -1.38
CA PHE A 142 -15.50 -11.65 -2.41
C PHE A 142 -16.10 -11.69 -3.82
N ALA A 143 -17.17 -12.46 -4.06
CA ALA A 143 -17.84 -12.49 -5.37
C ALA A 143 -18.45 -11.12 -5.72
N LEU A 144 -19.12 -10.48 -4.76
CA LEU A 144 -19.69 -9.14 -4.94
C LEU A 144 -18.60 -8.10 -5.19
N LEU A 145 -17.50 -8.18 -4.42
CA LEU A 145 -16.36 -7.28 -4.60
C LEU A 145 -15.71 -7.48 -5.97
N ASP A 146 -15.55 -8.72 -6.44
CA ASP A 146 -15.00 -9.01 -7.78
C ASP A 146 -15.86 -8.41 -8.89
N GLU A 147 -17.17 -8.63 -8.86
CA GLU A 147 -18.11 -8.08 -9.85
C GLU A 147 -18.02 -6.55 -9.90
N THR A 148 -18.01 -5.91 -8.74
CA THR A 148 -17.93 -4.45 -8.63
C THR A 148 -16.60 -3.92 -9.17
N LEU A 149 -15.47 -4.52 -8.78
CA LEU A 149 -14.15 -4.09 -9.20
C LEU A 149 -13.91 -4.35 -10.69
N LEU A 150 -14.49 -5.41 -11.27
CA LEU A 150 -14.43 -5.65 -12.71
C LEU A 150 -15.16 -4.54 -13.49
N GLY A 151 -16.36 -4.16 -13.05
CA GLY A 151 -17.08 -3.05 -13.66
C GLY A 151 -16.27 -1.74 -13.63
N TRP A 152 -15.68 -1.41 -12.48
CA TRP A 152 -14.82 -0.22 -12.36
C TRP A 152 -13.54 -0.33 -13.19
N ALA A 153 -12.95 -1.53 -13.26
CA ALA A 153 -11.78 -1.78 -14.09
C ALA A 153 -12.12 -1.63 -15.57
N ASP A 154 -13.32 -1.98 -16.04
CA ASP A 154 -13.69 -1.84 -17.45
C ASP A 154 -13.84 -0.36 -17.86
N GLU A 155 -14.39 0.47 -16.98
CA GLU A 155 -14.62 1.90 -17.20
C GLU A 155 -13.39 2.80 -16.99
N GLY A 156 -12.39 2.29 -16.26
CA GLY A 156 -11.20 3.05 -15.86
C GLY A 156 -10.28 3.50 -17.00
N PRO A 157 -9.28 4.37 -16.72
CA PRO A 157 -8.24 4.75 -17.66
C PRO A 157 -7.19 3.64 -17.81
N ALA A 158 -6.70 3.40 -19.02
CA ALA A 158 -5.64 2.42 -19.23
C ALA A 158 -4.29 3.03 -18.78
N PRO A 159 -3.49 2.34 -17.95
CA PRO A 159 -2.14 2.79 -17.65
C PRO A 159 -1.29 2.92 -18.90
N ASP A 160 -0.47 3.98 -18.95
CA ASP A 160 0.50 4.20 -20.01
C ASP A 160 1.52 3.06 -20.04
N PRO A 161 1.68 2.35 -21.17
CA PRO A 161 2.59 1.20 -21.26
C PRO A 161 4.04 1.54 -20.88
N ALA A 162 4.51 2.76 -21.14
CA ALA A 162 5.87 3.18 -20.78
C ALA A 162 6.03 3.37 -19.27
N VAL A 163 5.00 3.91 -18.59
CA VAL A 163 4.99 4.02 -17.13
C VAL A 163 4.91 2.63 -16.50
N ALA A 164 4.04 1.76 -17.02
CA ALA A 164 3.92 0.38 -16.56
C ALA A 164 5.23 -0.41 -16.71
N TRP A 165 5.91 -0.25 -17.84
CA TRP A 165 7.23 -0.83 -18.06
C TRP A 165 8.25 -0.29 -17.05
N ALA A 166 8.32 1.03 -16.85
CA ALA A 166 9.29 1.64 -15.94
C ALA A 166 9.07 1.20 -14.48
N LEU A 167 7.81 1.13 -14.03
CA LEU A 167 7.46 0.63 -12.71
C LEU A 167 7.89 -0.83 -12.53
N ARG A 168 7.61 -1.70 -13.51
CA ARG A 168 8.06 -3.10 -13.47
C ARG A 168 9.58 -3.22 -13.42
N ARG A 169 10.33 -2.38 -14.14
CA ARG A 169 11.80 -2.36 -14.08
C ARG A 169 12.30 -1.92 -12.70
N LEU A 170 11.69 -0.92 -12.09
CA LEU A 170 12.01 -0.52 -10.71
C LEU A 170 11.73 -1.65 -9.72
N GLN A 171 10.56 -2.29 -9.82
CA GLN A 171 10.18 -3.41 -8.95
C GLN A 171 11.14 -4.60 -9.09
N HIS A 172 11.43 -5.02 -10.32
CA HIS A 172 12.32 -6.15 -10.60
C HIS A 172 13.75 -5.92 -10.10
N THR A 173 14.23 -4.68 -10.15
CA THR A 173 15.57 -4.31 -9.67
C THR A 173 15.60 -3.93 -8.19
N GLY A 174 14.49 -4.04 -7.45
CA GLY A 174 14.41 -3.58 -6.06
C GLY A 174 14.70 -2.08 -5.89
N GLY A 175 14.43 -1.27 -6.91
CA GLY A 175 14.70 0.18 -6.92
C GLY A 175 16.14 0.56 -7.28
N LEU A 176 16.95 -0.37 -7.79
CA LEU A 176 18.33 -0.11 -8.20
C LEU A 176 18.46 0.48 -9.62
N ALA A 177 17.44 0.33 -10.47
CA ALA A 177 17.49 0.88 -11.83
C ALA A 177 17.63 2.42 -11.82
N PRO A 178 18.62 2.98 -12.55
CA PRO A 178 18.79 4.43 -12.62
C PRO A 178 17.60 5.09 -13.34
N VAL A 179 16.90 6.00 -12.64
CA VAL A 179 15.75 6.75 -13.18
C VAL A 179 16.06 7.46 -14.51
N GLY A 180 17.27 7.98 -14.67
CA GLY A 180 17.71 8.63 -15.91
C GLY A 180 17.85 7.66 -17.09
N ALA A 181 18.25 6.41 -16.82
CA ALA A 181 18.35 5.37 -17.85
C ALA A 181 16.95 4.91 -18.29
N LEU A 182 16.00 4.75 -17.34
CA LEU A 182 14.61 4.42 -17.66
C LEU A 182 13.97 5.47 -18.58
N ALA A 183 14.16 6.76 -18.28
CA ALA A 183 13.64 7.84 -19.13
C ALA A 183 14.27 7.84 -20.54
N ALA A 184 15.57 7.58 -20.64
CA ALA A 184 16.25 7.50 -21.93
C ALA A 184 15.78 6.29 -22.77
N GLU A 185 15.56 5.14 -22.12
CA GLU A 185 15.13 3.90 -22.78
C GLU A 185 13.72 4.02 -23.37
N ILE A 186 12.79 4.70 -22.69
CA ILE A 186 11.45 4.99 -23.21
C ILE A 186 11.42 6.20 -24.17
N GLY A 187 12.56 6.87 -24.40
CA GLY A 187 12.66 8.02 -25.30
C GLY A 187 12.03 9.31 -24.75
N TRP A 188 11.88 9.44 -23.43
CA TRP A 188 11.25 10.60 -22.79
C TRP A 188 12.25 11.55 -22.13
N SER A 189 11.92 12.84 -22.11
CA SER A 189 12.62 13.77 -21.22
C SER A 189 12.38 13.40 -19.75
N ARG A 190 13.34 13.68 -18.87
CA ARG A 190 13.19 13.43 -17.42
C ARG A 190 11.98 14.14 -16.82
N ARG A 191 11.65 15.35 -17.30
CA ARG A 191 10.49 16.12 -16.85
C ARG A 191 9.19 15.44 -17.25
N HIS A 192 9.06 15.02 -18.52
CA HIS A 192 7.86 14.33 -19.00
C HIS A 192 7.67 12.98 -18.30
N PHE A 193 8.75 12.20 -18.18
CA PHE A 193 8.74 10.94 -17.44
C PHE A 193 8.31 11.13 -15.98
N GLY A 194 8.92 12.09 -15.27
CA GLY A 194 8.56 12.38 -13.89
C GLY A 194 7.08 12.74 -13.74
N ALA A 195 6.53 13.58 -14.63
CA ALA A 195 5.14 13.99 -14.60
C ALA A 195 4.18 12.82 -14.84
N ARG A 196 4.38 12.04 -15.91
CA ARG A 196 3.51 10.90 -16.27
C ARG A 196 3.57 9.79 -15.23
N PHE A 197 4.76 9.53 -14.69
CA PHE A 197 4.95 8.53 -13.64
C PHE A 197 4.28 8.97 -12.34
N HIS A 198 4.48 10.23 -11.90
CA HIS A 198 3.84 10.75 -10.69
C HIS A 198 2.31 10.77 -10.80
N GLU A 199 1.76 11.10 -11.98
CA GLU A 199 0.33 11.07 -12.23
C GLU A 199 -0.31 9.69 -12.06
N GLN A 200 0.33 8.63 -12.56
CA GLN A 200 -0.27 7.29 -12.60
C GLN A 200 0.19 6.40 -11.45
N VAL A 201 1.37 6.65 -10.89
CA VAL A 201 1.93 5.88 -9.77
C VAL A 201 1.68 6.60 -8.45
N GLY A 202 1.55 7.91 -8.43
CA GLY A 202 1.34 8.73 -7.23
C GLY A 202 2.62 9.32 -6.64
N MET A 203 3.75 8.62 -6.78
CA MET A 203 5.07 9.09 -6.36
C MET A 203 5.96 9.32 -7.57
N GLY A 204 6.96 10.19 -7.45
CA GLY A 204 7.99 10.33 -8.47
C GLY A 204 8.89 9.08 -8.57
N PRO A 205 9.52 8.81 -9.73
CA PRO A 205 10.33 7.60 -9.93
C PRO A 205 11.42 7.35 -8.87
N LYS A 206 12.06 8.42 -8.38
CA LYS A 206 13.10 8.33 -7.34
C LYS A 206 12.54 7.93 -5.98
N ALA A 207 11.39 8.47 -5.60
CA ALA A 207 10.70 8.16 -4.35
C ALA A 207 10.25 6.70 -4.34
N THR A 208 9.60 6.26 -5.43
CA THR A 208 9.23 4.85 -5.63
C THR A 208 10.45 3.92 -5.56
N ALA A 209 11.58 4.29 -6.19
CA ALA A 209 12.82 3.53 -6.07
C ALA A 209 13.33 3.44 -4.61
N SER A 210 13.21 4.52 -3.83
CA SER A 210 13.60 4.51 -2.42
C SER A 210 12.73 3.59 -1.57
N VAL A 211 11.40 3.63 -1.76
CA VAL A 211 10.47 2.72 -1.07
C VAL A 211 10.74 1.26 -1.44
N LEU A 212 11.04 0.97 -2.71
CA LEU A 212 11.39 -0.39 -3.14
C LEU A 212 12.69 -0.90 -2.53
N ARG A 213 13.73 -0.06 -2.44
CA ARG A 213 14.99 -0.41 -1.74
C ARG A 213 14.76 -0.63 -0.25
N PHE A 214 13.96 0.22 0.38
CA PHE A 214 13.60 0.08 1.78
C PHE A 214 12.85 -1.23 2.04
N ARG A 215 11.87 -1.58 1.20
CA ARG A 215 11.16 -2.86 1.29
C ARG A 215 12.09 -4.05 1.10
N HIS A 216 13.08 -3.94 0.21
CA HIS A 216 14.10 -4.97 0.08
C HIS A 216 14.93 -5.11 1.35
N ALA A 217 15.36 -3.99 1.94
CA ALA A 217 16.09 -3.99 3.20
C ALA A 217 15.27 -4.58 4.35
N VAL A 218 13.98 -4.24 4.49
CA VAL A 218 13.07 -4.82 5.47
C VAL A 218 13.01 -6.34 5.34
N ARG A 219 12.88 -6.88 4.11
CA ARG A 219 12.90 -8.33 3.88
C ARG A 219 14.21 -8.97 4.34
N LEU A 220 15.35 -8.35 4.03
CA LEU A 220 16.66 -8.86 4.46
C LEU A 220 16.89 -8.71 5.97
N LEU A 221 16.30 -7.72 6.63
CA LEU A 221 16.39 -7.55 8.07
C LEU A 221 15.74 -8.70 8.85
N GLY A 222 14.72 -9.35 8.27
CA GLY A 222 14.10 -10.56 8.80
C GLY A 222 14.95 -11.83 8.67
N THR A 223 16.17 -11.70 8.15
CA THR A 223 17.18 -12.78 8.09
C THR A 223 18.33 -12.51 9.05
N GLU A 224 19.26 -13.45 9.16
CA GLU A 224 20.49 -13.33 9.97
C GLU A 224 21.54 -12.37 9.40
N ALA A 225 21.26 -11.68 8.28
CA ALA A 225 22.20 -10.74 7.66
C ALA A 225 22.59 -9.58 8.59
N THR A 226 23.86 -9.16 8.57
CA THR A 226 24.29 -7.98 9.33
C THR A 226 23.68 -6.71 8.73
N ILE A 227 23.55 -5.64 9.52
CA ILE A 227 23.00 -4.38 9.00
C ILE A 227 23.86 -3.82 7.84
N SER A 228 25.18 -4.06 7.87
CA SER A 228 26.08 -3.69 6.77
C SER A 228 25.81 -4.50 5.49
N ASP A 229 25.56 -5.80 5.61
CA ASP A 229 25.20 -6.65 4.45
C ASP A 229 23.86 -6.20 3.87
N VAL A 230 22.88 -5.90 4.72
CA VAL A 230 21.57 -5.37 4.30
C VAL A 230 21.74 -4.04 3.56
N ALA A 231 22.59 -3.14 4.05
CA ALA A 231 22.86 -1.87 3.39
C ALA A 231 23.43 -2.09 1.98
N ALA A 232 24.48 -2.92 1.86
CA ALA A 232 25.14 -3.22 0.60
C ALA A 232 24.18 -3.90 -0.40
N ALA A 233 23.47 -4.94 0.03
CA ALA A 233 22.54 -5.70 -0.81
C ALA A 233 21.34 -4.85 -1.28
N SER A 234 20.93 -3.85 -0.50
CA SER A 234 19.81 -2.97 -0.84
C SER A 234 20.22 -1.69 -1.58
N GLY A 235 21.50 -1.54 -1.95
CA GLY A 235 22.00 -0.41 -2.71
C GLY A 235 22.16 0.88 -1.91
N TYR A 236 22.31 0.78 -0.58
CA TYR A 236 22.72 1.90 0.25
C TYR A 236 24.25 2.00 0.26
N ALA A 237 24.75 3.24 0.23
CA ALA A 237 26.19 3.52 0.21
C ALA A 237 26.91 2.99 1.45
N ASP A 238 26.25 3.05 2.61
CA ASP A 238 26.78 2.62 3.89
C ASP A 238 25.64 2.41 4.91
N HIS A 239 26.01 1.90 6.09
CA HIS A 239 25.09 1.72 7.22
C HIS A 239 24.42 3.03 7.66
N SER A 240 25.12 4.17 7.62
CA SER A 240 24.54 5.46 8.01
C SER A 240 23.46 5.92 7.02
N HIS A 241 23.63 5.67 5.72
CA HIS A 241 22.63 5.91 4.70
C HIS A 241 21.39 5.05 4.92
N LEU A 242 21.56 3.74 5.14
CA LEU A 242 20.45 2.84 5.48
C LEU A 242 19.69 3.35 6.73
N THR A 243 20.42 3.76 7.77
CA THR A 243 19.83 4.27 9.02
C THR A 243 19.01 5.53 8.80
N ARG A 244 19.49 6.48 7.98
CA ARG A 244 18.75 7.70 7.65
C ARG A 244 17.45 7.38 6.92
N GLU A 245 17.48 6.46 5.96
CA GLU A 245 16.29 6.05 5.22
C GLU A 245 15.29 5.30 6.10
N PHE A 246 15.76 4.44 7.01
CA PHE A 246 14.90 3.78 7.99
C PHE A 246 14.19 4.76 8.92
N ARG A 247 14.90 5.79 9.43
CA ARG A 247 14.25 6.82 10.25
C ARG A 247 13.19 7.58 9.48
N ARG A 248 13.44 7.88 8.21
CA ARG A 248 12.49 8.60 7.34
C ARG A 248 11.24 7.75 7.06
N LEU A 249 11.43 6.48 6.68
CA LEU A 249 10.35 5.62 6.18
C LEU A 249 9.65 4.80 7.27
N ALA A 250 10.36 4.43 8.34
CA ALA A 250 9.86 3.55 9.41
C ALA A 250 9.79 4.23 10.79
N GLY A 251 10.25 5.48 10.91
CA GLY A 251 10.28 6.20 12.19
C GLY A 251 11.25 5.62 13.24
N CYS A 252 12.04 4.60 12.88
CA CYS A 252 13.00 3.94 13.76
C CYS A 252 14.27 3.55 12.99
N THR A 253 15.27 3.00 13.68
CA THR A 253 16.49 2.46 13.09
C THR A 253 16.32 1.00 12.63
N PRO A 254 17.18 0.49 11.72
CA PRO A 254 17.15 -0.92 11.32
C PRO A 254 17.26 -1.90 12.50
N SER A 255 18.07 -1.57 13.52
CA SER A 255 18.24 -2.40 14.71
C SER A 255 17.00 -2.42 15.59
N GLU A 256 16.36 -1.26 15.82
CA GLU A 256 15.09 -1.18 16.56
C GLU A 256 13.98 -1.92 15.82
N TYR A 257 13.92 -1.79 14.50
CA TYR A 257 12.96 -2.51 13.66
C TYR A 257 13.13 -4.03 13.81
N ARG A 258 14.37 -4.53 13.78
CA ARG A 258 14.66 -5.96 13.98
C ARG A 258 14.28 -6.46 15.38
N LEU A 259 14.57 -5.66 16.41
CA LEU A 259 14.26 -6.01 17.80
C LEU A 259 12.76 -6.05 18.09
N ALA A 260 11.96 -5.23 17.41
CA ALA A 260 10.52 -5.17 17.61
C ALA A 260 9.78 -6.45 17.17
N GLY A 261 10.46 -7.36 16.47
CA GLY A 261 9.86 -8.55 15.87
C GLY A 261 9.00 -8.15 14.68
N ALA A 262 9.52 -8.39 13.47
CA ALA A 262 8.80 -8.17 12.23
C ALA A 262 7.39 -8.81 12.25
#